data_AF-A0A933KSF9-F1
#
_entry.id   AF-A0A933KSF9-F1
#
_cell.length_a   1.000
_cell.length_b   1.000
_cell.length_c   1.000
_cell.angle_alpha   90.00
_cell.angle_beta   90.00
_cell.angle_gamma   90.00
#
_symmetry.space_group_name_H-M   'P 1'
#
loop_
_entity.id
_entity.type
_entity.pdbx_description
1 polymer ?
#
loop_
_entity_poly.entity_id
_entity_poly.type
_entity_poly.pdbx_seq_one_letter_code
_entity_poly.pdbx_strand_id
1 'polypeptide(L)'
;DHGVRRRAALLAATRRELSMLVLLRDAQASVVEAAAWACGEHEVVSDDEFVELLALATAAGDPLVRESAVAALGAIGDERGLPAILAGCVDKPAIRRRAVLALAPFSGPEVDAALQAALQDRDWQVRQAAQDLIT
;
A
#
# COMPACT_ATOMS: atom_id res chain seq x y z
N ASP A 1 -24.99 7.05 -0.20
CA ASP A 1 -24.21 7.68 -1.27
C ASP A 1 -22.74 7.29 -1.13
N HIS A 2 -22.06 6.89 -2.19
CA HIS A 2 -20.66 6.44 -2.13
C HIS A 2 -19.66 7.61 -2.05
N GLY A 3 -20.01 8.77 -2.62
CA GLY A 3 -19.22 10.00 -2.51
C GLY A 3 -19.13 10.49 -1.06
N VAL A 4 -20.23 10.38 -0.31
CA VAL A 4 -20.23 10.67 1.14
C VAL A 4 -19.28 9.74 1.90
N ARG A 5 -19.31 8.42 1.64
CA ARG A 5 -18.44 7.46 2.34
C ARG A 5 -16.97 7.65 1.98
N ARG A 6 -16.67 7.90 0.71
CA ARG A 6 -15.32 8.24 0.27
C ARG A 6 -14.82 9.52 0.96
N ARG A 7 -15.65 10.57 1.00
CA ARG A 7 -15.27 11.82 1.68
C ARG A 7 -15.06 11.60 3.18
N ALA A 8 -15.86 10.74 3.81
CA ALA A 8 -15.67 10.36 5.21
C ALA A 8 -14.31 9.69 5.43
N ALA A 9 -13.92 8.72 4.59
CA ALA A 9 -12.59 8.08 4.66
C ALA A 9 -11.46 9.12 4.55
N LEU A 10 -11.54 10.02 3.58
CA LEU A 10 -10.53 11.06 3.38
C LEU A 10 -10.40 12.02 4.58
N LEU A 11 -11.51 12.37 5.22
CA LEU A 11 -11.49 13.22 6.41
C LEU A 11 -10.99 12.47 7.65
N ALA A 12 -11.17 11.16 7.69
CA ALA A 12 -10.75 10.32 8.79
C ALA A 12 -9.26 9.95 8.74
N ALA A 13 -8.57 10.19 7.63
CA ALA A 13 -7.11 10.02 7.53
C ALA A 13 -6.32 10.81 8.59
N THR A 14 -6.85 11.94 9.06
CA THR A 14 -6.24 12.73 10.14
C THR A 14 -6.76 12.36 11.54
N ARG A 15 -7.59 11.32 11.63
CA ARG A 15 -8.29 10.88 12.84
C ARG A 15 -8.08 9.38 13.08
N ARG A 16 -6.92 9.06 13.67
CA ARG A 16 -6.43 7.69 13.92
C ARG A 16 -7.34 6.88 14.85
N GLU A 17 -8.20 7.54 15.61
CA GLU A 17 -9.19 6.90 16.48
C GLU A 17 -10.39 6.29 15.72
N LEU A 18 -10.57 6.65 14.45
CA LEU A 18 -11.66 6.14 13.64
C LEU A 18 -11.20 4.89 12.88
N SER A 19 -11.90 3.78 13.09
CA SER A 19 -11.63 2.57 12.32
C SER A 19 -12.07 2.71 10.86
N MET A 20 -11.21 2.22 9.95
CA MET A 20 -11.48 2.09 8.52
C MET A 20 -12.05 0.72 8.14
N LEU A 21 -12.14 -0.25 9.06
CA LEU A 21 -12.46 -1.64 8.75
C LEU A 21 -13.73 -1.82 7.91
N VAL A 22 -14.79 -1.08 8.24
CA VAL A 22 -16.05 -1.15 7.49
C VAL A 22 -15.90 -0.59 6.07
N LEU A 23 -15.08 0.45 5.89
CA LEU A 23 -14.85 1.10 4.60
C LEU A 23 -13.85 0.34 3.72
N LEU A 24 -12.92 -0.40 4.31
CA LEU A 24 -12.04 -1.34 3.58
C LEU A 24 -12.83 -2.48 2.93
N ARG A 25 -14.02 -2.80 3.46
CA ARG A 25 -14.93 -3.84 2.94
C ARG A 25 -16.08 -3.28 2.09
N ASP A 26 -15.98 -2.02 1.66
CA ASP A 26 -17.03 -1.39 0.87
C ASP A 26 -17.15 -2.02 -0.52
N ALA A 27 -18.38 -2.08 -1.06
CA ALA A 27 -18.62 -2.58 -2.41
C ALA A 27 -18.02 -1.69 -3.50
N GLN A 28 -17.79 -0.40 -3.21
CA GLN A 28 -17.25 0.56 -4.17
C GLN A 28 -15.73 0.68 -4.00
N ALA A 29 -14.98 0.33 -5.06
CA ALA A 29 -13.53 0.40 -5.07
C ALA A 29 -12.96 1.78 -4.69
N SER A 30 -13.63 2.86 -5.05
CA SER A 30 -13.20 4.23 -4.69
C SER A 30 -13.36 4.57 -3.21
N VAL A 31 -14.22 3.85 -2.48
CA VAL A 31 -14.31 3.97 -1.02
C VAL A 31 -13.20 3.15 -0.37
N VAL A 32 -12.97 1.93 -0.87
CA VAL A 32 -11.90 1.04 -0.39
C VAL A 32 -10.52 1.66 -0.60
N GLU A 33 -10.27 2.26 -1.77
CA GLU A 33 -9.04 3.00 -2.10
C GLU A 33 -8.77 4.12 -1.09
N ALA A 34 -9.79 4.93 -0.78
CA ALA A 34 -9.67 6.02 0.17
C ALA A 34 -9.48 5.53 1.61
N ALA A 35 -10.10 4.40 1.98
CA ALA A 35 -9.95 3.78 3.29
C ALA A 35 -8.55 3.20 3.47
N ALA A 36 -8.02 2.49 2.46
CA ALA A 36 -6.66 1.96 2.48
C ALA A 36 -5.63 3.09 2.57
N TRP A 37 -5.82 4.18 1.80
CA TRP A 37 -4.98 5.37 1.94
C TRP A 37 -5.03 5.95 3.36
N ALA A 38 -6.22 6.11 3.93
CA ALA A 38 -6.39 6.63 5.29
C ALA A 38 -5.67 5.76 6.34
N CYS A 39 -5.69 4.43 6.20
CA CYS A 39 -4.91 3.53 7.05
C CYS A 39 -3.40 3.79 7.00
N GLY A 40 -2.86 4.11 5.81
CA GLY A 40 -1.45 4.47 5.67
C GLY A 40 -1.09 5.74 6.43
N GLU A 41 -1.95 6.76 6.37
CA GLU A 41 -1.80 8.00 7.15
C GLU A 41 -1.95 7.77 8.66
N HIS A 42 -2.62 6.68 9.06
CA HIS A 42 -2.71 6.29 10.46
C HIS A 42 -1.43 5.64 10.98
N GLU A 43 -0.56 5.09 10.15
CA GLU A 43 0.70 4.34 10.48
C GLU A 43 0.54 3.16 11.46
N VAL A 44 -0.52 3.12 12.26
CA VAL A 44 -0.85 2.09 13.24
C VAL A 44 -2.33 1.81 13.06
N VAL A 45 -2.65 0.55 12.81
CA VAL A 45 -4.01 0.05 12.57
C VAL A 45 -4.28 -1.15 13.45
N SER A 46 -5.55 -1.53 13.60
CA SER A 46 -5.91 -2.78 14.24
C SER A 46 -5.48 -4.01 13.41
N ASP A 47 -5.36 -5.18 14.04
CA ASP A 47 -5.04 -6.43 13.33
C ASP A 47 -6.07 -6.76 12.24
N ASP A 48 -7.36 -6.47 12.47
CA ASP A 48 -8.41 -6.71 11.48
C ASP A 48 -8.24 -5.82 10.24
N GLU A 49 -7.87 -4.55 10.43
CA GLU A 49 -7.56 -3.63 9.34
C GLU A 49 -6.30 -4.04 8.60
N PHE A 50 -5.28 -4.48 9.34
CA PHE A 50 -4.03 -4.97 8.75
C PHE A 50 -4.26 -6.21 7.87
N VAL A 51 -5.04 -7.18 8.36
CA VAL A 51 -5.43 -8.37 7.59
C VAL A 51 -6.20 -8.00 6.32
N GLU A 52 -7.10 -7.01 6.41
CA GLU A 52 -7.83 -6.53 5.25
C GLU A 52 -6.90 -5.85 4.23
N LEU A 53 -5.94 -5.03 4.67
CA LEU A 53 -4.93 -4.42 3.80
C LEU A 53 -4.08 -5.48 3.07
N LEU A 54 -3.68 -6.56 3.74
CA LEU A 54 -2.97 -7.68 3.10
C LEU A 54 -3.80 -8.33 1.98
N ALA A 55 -5.09 -8.58 2.24
CA ALA A 55 -6.00 -9.15 1.27
C ALA A 55 -6.19 -8.22 0.07
N LEU A 56 -6.38 -6.92 0.32
CA LEU A 56 -6.54 -5.93 -0.73
C LEU A 56 -5.29 -5.77 -1.60
N ALA A 57 -4.10 -5.70 -0.98
CA ALA A 57 -2.84 -5.55 -1.71
C ALA A 57 -2.58 -6.70 -2.70
N THR A 58 -3.01 -7.91 -2.36
CA THR A 58 -2.71 -9.12 -3.15
C THR A 58 -3.85 -9.55 -4.09
N ALA A 59 -5.11 -9.25 -3.75
CA ALA A 59 -6.27 -9.82 -4.44
C ALA A 59 -7.28 -8.79 -4.97
N ALA A 60 -7.17 -7.50 -4.67
CA ALA A 60 -8.15 -6.53 -5.16
C ALA A 60 -8.11 -6.42 -6.69
N GLY A 61 -9.28 -6.48 -7.32
CA GLY A 61 -9.40 -6.37 -8.78
C GLY A 61 -9.00 -4.99 -9.32
N ASP A 62 -9.28 -3.95 -8.54
CA ASP A 62 -8.95 -2.56 -8.88
C ASP A 62 -7.47 -2.24 -8.58
N PRO A 63 -6.67 -1.79 -9.58
CA PRO A 63 -5.26 -1.47 -9.38
C PRO A 63 -5.00 -0.32 -8.39
N LEU A 64 -5.89 0.66 -8.27
CA LEU A 64 -5.73 1.77 -7.34
C LEU A 64 -5.92 1.29 -5.90
N VAL A 65 -6.85 0.35 -5.68
CA VAL A 65 -7.02 -0.29 -4.36
C VAL A 65 -5.75 -1.05 -3.97
N ARG A 66 -5.17 -1.83 -4.89
CA ARG A 66 -3.90 -2.53 -4.63
C ARG A 66 -2.76 -1.56 -4.34
N GLU A 67 -2.62 -0.51 -5.14
CA GLU A 67 -1.59 0.52 -4.94
C GLU A 67 -1.71 1.18 -3.56
N SER A 68 -2.92 1.61 -3.17
CA SER A 68 -3.18 2.22 -1.87
C SER A 68 -2.93 1.26 -0.71
N ALA A 69 -3.30 -0.01 -0.85
CA ALA A 69 -3.04 -1.02 0.18
C ALA A 69 -1.54 -1.30 0.34
N VAL A 70 -0.79 -1.45 -0.75
CA VAL A 70 0.68 -1.59 -0.72
C VAL A 70 1.32 -0.36 -0.07
N ALA A 71 0.87 0.84 -0.42
CA ALA A 71 1.36 2.08 0.18
C ALA A 71 1.11 2.11 1.70
N ALA A 72 -0.08 1.71 2.13
CA ALA A 72 -0.46 1.68 3.53
C ALA A 72 0.38 0.68 4.33
N LEU A 73 0.58 -0.54 3.81
CA LEU A 73 1.44 -1.55 4.43
C LEU A 73 2.88 -1.03 4.58
N GLY A 74 3.39 -0.32 3.57
CA GLY A 74 4.69 0.34 3.64
C GLY A 74 4.76 1.42 4.72
N ALA A 75 3.77 2.29 4.81
CA ALA A 75 3.71 3.35 5.83
C ALA A 75 3.57 2.78 7.25
N ILE A 76 2.87 1.66 7.42
CA ILE A 76 2.72 0.97 8.70
C ILE A 76 4.04 0.31 9.13
N GLY A 77 4.81 -0.23 8.19
CA GLY A 77 6.15 -0.79 8.45
C GLY A 77 6.15 -2.09 9.27
N ASP A 78 5.00 -2.76 9.41
CA ASP A 78 4.91 -4.06 10.07
C ASP A 78 5.44 -5.16 9.14
N GLU A 79 6.42 -5.94 9.61
CA GLU A 79 7.06 -7.05 8.89
C GLU A 79 6.09 -8.07 8.30
N ARG A 80 4.90 -8.25 8.90
CA ARG A 80 3.85 -9.11 8.36
C ARG A 80 3.39 -8.66 6.96
N GLY A 81 3.60 -7.39 6.61
CA GLY A 81 3.26 -6.75 5.34
C GLY A 81 4.28 -6.98 4.22
N LEU A 82 5.53 -7.31 4.56
CA LEU A 82 6.63 -7.40 3.60
C LEU A 82 6.32 -8.35 2.42
N PRO A 83 5.75 -9.57 2.61
CA PRO A 83 5.42 -10.45 1.49
C PRO A 83 4.44 -9.84 0.48
N ALA A 84 3.45 -9.07 0.95
CA ALA A 84 2.48 -8.41 0.08
C ALA A 84 3.11 -7.23 -0.69
N ILE A 85 4.02 -6.49 -0.05
CA ILE A 85 4.77 -5.40 -0.70
C ILE A 85 5.68 -5.98 -1.80
N LEU A 86 6.41 -7.06 -1.50
CA LEU A 86 7.26 -7.76 -2.49
C LEU A 86 6.45 -8.27 -3.69
N ALA A 87 5.23 -8.77 -3.47
CA ALA A 87 4.33 -9.14 -4.57
C ALA A 87 3.93 -7.93 -5.44
N GLY A 88 3.79 -6.74 -4.85
CA GLY A 88 3.56 -5.49 -5.56
C GLY A 88 4.71 -5.09 -6.50
N CYS A 89 5.95 -5.47 -6.19
CA CYS A 89 7.13 -5.20 -7.01
C CYS A 89 7.11 -5.88 -8.40
N VAL A 90 6.17 -6.79 -8.67
CA VAL A 90 6.02 -7.47 -9.97
C VAL A 90 4.67 -7.18 -10.67
N ASP A 91 3.87 -6.25 -10.14
CA ASP A 91 2.55 -5.88 -10.69
C ASP A 91 2.69 -4.82 -11.83
N LYS A 92 1.65 -4.04 -12.07
CA LYS A 92 1.59 -2.95 -13.04
C LYS A 92 2.57 -1.82 -12.67
N PRO A 93 3.05 -1.04 -13.64
CA PRO A 93 4.13 -0.07 -13.43
C PRO A 93 3.91 0.88 -12.23
N ALA A 94 2.70 1.43 -12.08
CA ALA A 94 2.36 2.29 -10.94
C ALA A 94 2.52 1.59 -9.58
N ILE A 95 2.04 0.34 -9.48
CA ILE A 95 2.13 -0.47 -8.25
C ILE A 95 3.57 -0.90 -8.00
N ARG A 96 4.35 -1.28 -9.01
CA ARG A 96 5.78 -1.62 -8.83
C ARG A 96 6.55 -0.45 -8.23
N ARG A 97 6.35 0.76 -8.76
CA ARG A 97 6.96 1.96 -8.22
C ARG A 97 6.55 2.18 -6.76
N ARG A 98 5.25 2.05 -6.46
CA ARG A 98 4.76 2.21 -5.09
C ARG A 98 5.34 1.17 -4.14
N ALA A 99 5.39 -0.09 -4.56
CA ALA A 99 5.92 -1.20 -3.79
C ALA A 99 7.40 -0.98 -3.46
N VAL A 100 8.20 -0.54 -4.43
CA VAL A 100 9.62 -0.18 -4.20
C VAL A 100 9.74 0.90 -3.13
N LEU A 101 8.96 1.98 -3.21
CA LEU A 101 8.97 3.03 -2.17
C LEU A 101 8.51 2.50 -0.80
N ALA A 102 7.53 1.60 -0.79
CA ALA A 102 7.01 0.98 0.43
C ALA A 102 8.02 0.03 1.11
N LEU A 103 9.12 -0.33 0.45
CA LEU A 103 10.20 -1.11 1.06
C LEU A 103 11.11 -0.28 1.98
N ALA A 104 10.98 1.05 2.01
CA ALA A 104 11.86 1.95 2.77
C ALA A 104 12.07 1.59 4.26
N PRO A 105 11.04 1.16 5.03
CA PRO A 105 11.24 0.81 6.43
C PRO A 105 11.72 -0.64 6.65
N PHE A 106 11.87 -1.43 5.58
CA PHE A 106 12.24 -2.84 5.65
C PHE A 106 13.71 -3.06 5.27
N SER A 107 14.28 -4.17 5.69
CA SER A 107 15.64 -4.58 5.34
C SER A 107 15.74 -6.09 5.31
N GLY A 108 16.64 -6.63 4.49
CA GLY A 108 16.84 -8.08 4.39
C GLY A 108 17.13 -8.52 2.96
N PRO A 109 17.55 -9.78 2.77
CA PRO A 109 18.00 -10.28 1.47
C PRO A 109 16.89 -10.23 0.40
N GLU A 110 15.62 -10.41 0.79
CA GLU A 110 14.48 -10.29 -0.10
C GLU A 110 14.24 -8.83 -0.55
N VAL A 111 14.42 -7.87 0.36
CA VAL A 111 14.33 -6.43 0.07
C VAL A 111 15.46 -6.03 -0.88
N ASP A 112 16.70 -6.44 -0.58
CA ASP A 112 17.86 -6.16 -1.42
C ASP A 112 17.67 -6.73 -2.83
N ALA A 113 17.19 -7.97 -2.94
CA ALA A 113 16.90 -8.58 -4.23
C ALA A 113 15.82 -7.82 -5.01
N ALA A 114 14.76 -7.36 -4.33
CA ALA A 114 13.71 -6.56 -4.95
C ALA A 114 14.22 -5.20 -5.44
N LEU A 115 15.06 -4.52 -4.65
CA LEU A 115 15.68 -3.24 -5.04
C LEU A 115 16.64 -3.41 -6.22
N GLN A 116 17.47 -4.45 -6.22
CA GLN A 116 18.37 -4.75 -7.35
C GLN A 116 17.58 -5.04 -8.64
N ALA A 117 16.48 -5.78 -8.55
CA ALA A 117 15.60 -6.00 -9.69
C ALA A 117 14.95 -4.68 -10.17
N ALA A 118 14.52 -3.83 -9.24
CA ALA A 118 13.89 -2.54 -9.56
C ALA A 118 14.84 -1.55 -10.25
N LEU A 119 16.14 -1.59 -9.96
CA LEU A 119 17.16 -0.81 -10.69
C LEU A 119 17.25 -1.17 -12.18
N GLN A 120 16.80 -2.36 -12.55
CA GLN A 120 16.78 -2.85 -13.93
C GLN A 120 15.37 -2.84 -14.54
N ASP A 121 14.38 -2.24 -13.85
CA ASP A 121 13.00 -2.20 -14.34
C ASP A 121 12.91 -1.44 -15.67
N ARG A 122 12.00 -1.88 -16.54
CA ARG A 122 11.72 -1.20 -17.82
C ARG A 122 11.21 0.22 -17.63
N ASP A 123 10.48 0.49 -16.55
CA ASP A 123 9.95 1.80 -16.22
C ASP A 123 11.01 2.64 -15.49
N TRP A 124 11.32 3.81 -16.03
CA TRP A 124 12.32 4.69 -15.47
C TRP A 124 11.96 5.22 -14.09
N GLN A 125 10.66 5.35 -13.77
CA GLN A 125 10.22 5.82 -12.45
C GLN A 125 10.44 4.76 -11.38
N VAL A 126 10.36 3.47 -11.74
CA VAL A 126 10.68 2.36 -10.84
C VAL A 126 12.18 2.33 -10.57
N ARG A 127 13.01 2.48 -11.61
CA ARG A 127 14.47 2.60 -11.44
C ARG A 127 14.86 3.77 -10.55
N GLN A 128 14.25 4.93 -10.74
CA GLN A 128 14.50 6.11 -9.91
C GLN A 128 14.13 5.86 -8.45
N ALA A 129 12.95 5.27 -8.19
CA ALA A 129 12.52 4.95 -6.84
C ALA A 129 13.50 4.00 -6.12
N ALA A 130 14.04 3.01 -6.84
CA ALA A 130 15.05 2.11 -6.29
C ALA A 130 16.38 2.83 -6.02
N GLN A 131 16.82 3.70 -6.92
CA GLN A 131 18.04 4.50 -6.76
C GLN A 131 17.97 5.41 -5.52
N ASP A 132 16.82 6.03 -5.28
CA ASP A 132 16.59 6.92 -4.14
C ASP A 132 16.67 6.20 -2.78
N LEU A 133 16.47 4.87 -2.76
CA LEU A 133 16.50 4.05 -1.54
C LEU A 133 17.89 3.49 -1.19
N ILE A 134 18.77 3.36 -2.18
CA ILE A 134 20.10 2.76 -2.02
C ILE A 134 21.24 3.79 -1.96
N THR A 135 20.91 5.08 -2.04
CA THR A 135 21.85 6.21 -2.02
C THR A 135 21.91 6.82 -0.63
#